data_AF-A0AAV1EPX6-F1
#
_entry.id   AF-A0AAV1EPX6-F1
#
_cell.length_a   1.000
_cell.length_b   1.000
_cell.length_c   1.000
_cell.angle_alpha   90.00
_cell.angle_beta   90.00
_cell.angle_gamma   90.00
#
_symmetry.space_group_name_H-M   'P 1'
#
loop_
_entity.id
_entity.type
_entity.pdbx_description
1 polymer ?
#
loop_
_entity_poly.entity_id
_entity_poly.type
_entity_poly.pdbx_seq_one_letter_code
_entity_poly.pdbx_strand_id
1 'polypeptide(L)'
;MRKLRGWLYRQDLCRAATNGEWKLPKHILLAMAVRHLYRSKQLTTILQHLGHCETYNYTLDLEAALSEAFDEASTFLTPQIVCGEANKLFHVEWDNLNKSLTNVHGSHIVNSAAGIMMQEVVPELADHAKKRKLPDFDKKKKIEKRSTQVTLPELHIHTRVGPSFPKGSSFTHPIDHTALYDEAMTEYHAWVLARMLSSWHGKQKVSGQGGFISATGVRPERKSRIDYFTPIGQPITAKETVAELLDRTEVATDEVGQEHVVSTFDLGVVMKACPIIWKFMEKC
;
A
#
# COMPACT_ATOMS: atom_id res chain seq x y z
N MET A 1 16.08 -0.22 32.92
CA MET A 1 14.69 -0.01 33.42
C MET A 1 14.53 1.14 34.44
N ARG A 2 15.37 1.30 35.48
CA ARG A 2 15.19 2.38 36.51
C ARG A 2 15.23 3.81 35.95
N LYS A 3 16.11 4.11 34.98
CA LYS A 3 16.22 5.43 34.34
C LYS A 3 14.94 5.84 33.58
N LEU A 4 14.30 4.89 32.88
CA LEU A 4 13.06 5.11 32.14
C LEU A 4 11.86 5.44 33.05
N ARG A 5 11.75 4.79 34.22
CA ARG A 5 10.69 5.09 35.20
C ARG A 5 10.81 6.50 35.77
N GLY A 6 12.04 6.92 36.11
CA GLY A 6 12.30 8.28 36.59
C GLY A 6 11.94 9.35 35.56
N TRP A 7 12.16 9.07 34.27
CA TRP A 7 11.82 9.99 33.18
C TRP A 7 10.31 10.13 32.96
N LEU A 8 9.55 9.04 33.04
CA LEU A 8 8.09 9.05 32.92
C LEU A 8 7.43 9.78 34.10
N TYR A 9 7.93 9.59 35.32
CA TYR A 9 7.41 10.26 36.51
C TYR A 9 7.66 11.77 36.50
N ARG A 10 8.85 12.19 36.04
CA ARG A 10 9.17 13.63 35.90
C ARG A 10 8.23 14.35 34.94
N GLN A 11 7.76 13.66 33.89
CA GLN A 11 6.80 14.27 32.98
C GLN A 11 5.45 14.53 33.65
N ASP A 12 4.95 13.59 34.46
CA ASP A 12 3.71 13.80 35.22
C ASP A 12 3.86 14.98 36.19
N LEU A 13 5.00 15.09 36.86
CA LEU A 13 5.29 16.19 37.78
C LEU A 13 5.32 17.55 37.07
N CYS A 14 6.00 17.63 35.91
CA CYS A 14 6.04 18.86 35.11
C CYS A 14 4.65 19.25 34.59
N ARG A 15 3.83 18.27 34.20
CA ARG A 15 2.45 18.53 33.79
C ARG A 15 1.59 19.02 34.94
N ALA A 16 1.71 18.39 36.11
CA ALA A 16 1.00 18.80 37.31
C ALA A 16 1.39 20.22 37.74
N ALA A 17 2.70 20.53 37.73
CA ALA A 17 3.22 21.86 38.08
C ALA A 17 2.75 22.97 37.11
N THR A 18 2.37 22.61 35.88
CA THR A 18 1.91 23.54 34.84
C THR A 18 0.41 23.47 34.62
N ASN A 19 -0.35 22.80 35.51
CA ASN A 19 -1.79 22.60 35.38
C ASN A 19 -2.22 22.08 33.98
N GLY A 20 -1.41 21.23 33.37
CA GLY A 20 -1.71 20.65 32.05
C GLY A 20 -1.36 21.51 30.84
N GLU A 21 -0.74 22.69 31.04
CA GLU A 21 -0.24 23.54 29.96
C GLU A 21 0.85 22.83 29.16
N TRP A 22 1.78 22.13 29.84
CA TRP A 22 2.83 21.39 29.15
C TRP A 22 2.35 20.05 28.63
N LYS A 23 2.39 19.92 27.30
CA LYS A 23 2.03 18.72 26.53
C LYS A 23 3.27 17.86 26.32
N LEU A 24 3.59 17.03 27.30
CA LEU A 24 4.81 16.21 27.26
C LEU A 24 4.58 14.88 26.50
N PRO A 25 5.63 14.30 25.87
CA PRO A 25 5.50 13.13 24.99
C PRO A 25 4.72 11.98 25.60
N LYS A 26 4.93 11.68 26.88
CA LYS A 26 4.18 10.62 27.58
C LYS A 26 2.66 10.82 27.47
N HIS A 27 2.17 12.03 27.73
CA HIS A 27 0.72 12.27 27.84
C HIS A 27 0.02 12.19 26.49
N ILE A 28 0.74 12.53 25.42
CA ILE A 28 0.28 12.42 24.03
C ILE A 28 0.33 10.94 23.60
N LEU A 29 1.50 10.31 23.72
CA LEU A 29 1.73 8.95 23.24
C LEU A 29 0.92 7.91 24.02
N LEU A 30 0.73 8.10 25.33
CA LEU A 30 -0.12 7.21 26.13
C LEU A 30 -1.59 7.31 25.70
N ALA A 31 -2.10 8.52 25.44
CA ALA A 31 -3.46 8.72 24.97
C ALA A 31 -3.68 8.04 23.60
N MET A 32 -2.75 8.25 22.66
CA MET A 32 -2.78 7.60 21.34
C MET A 32 -2.72 6.07 21.47
N ALA A 33 -1.77 5.54 22.24
CA ALA A 33 -1.59 4.10 22.41
C ALA A 33 -2.84 3.42 23.00
N VAL A 34 -3.41 3.98 24.06
CA VAL A 34 -4.63 3.46 24.70
C VAL A 34 -5.81 3.49 23.72
N ARG A 35 -5.93 4.56 22.93
CA ARG A 35 -6.97 4.68 21.91
C ARG A 35 -6.80 3.65 20.79
N HIS A 36 -5.59 3.43 20.28
CA HIS A 36 -5.33 2.46 19.23
C HIS A 36 -5.52 1.01 19.70
N LEU A 37 -5.14 0.70 20.93
CA LEU A 37 -5.25 -0.66 21.50
C LEU A 37 -6.68 -1.01 21.91
N TYR A 38 -7.36 -0.11 22.62
CA TYR A 38 -8.65 -0.43 23.26
C TYR A 38 -9.85 0.27 22.61
N ARG A 39 -9.62 1.30 21.79
CA ARG A 39 -10.67 2.14 21.18
C ARG A 39 -11.70 2.67 22.18
N SER A 40 -11.32 2.78 23.46
CA SER A 40 -12.22 3.14 24.56
C SER A 40 -12.04 4.61 24.96
N LYS A 41 -13.09 5.39 24.71
CA LYS A 41 -13.18 6.78 25.20
C LYS A 41 -13.16 6.82 26.73
N GLN A 42 -13.89 5.91 27.38
CA GLN A 42 -13.97 5.86 28.85
C GLN A 42 -12.60 5.64 29.50
N LEU A 43 -11.81 4.71 28.97
CA LEU A 43 -10.47 4.42 29.48
C LEU A 43 -9.54 5.64 29.33
N THR A 44 -9.60 6.31 28.19
CA THR A 44 -8.84 7.55 27.94
C THR A 44 -9.27 8.66 28.90
N THR A 45 -10.58 8.81 29.13
CA THR A 45 -11.13 9.78 30.08
C THR A 45 -10.66 9.51 31.51
N ILE A 46 -10.66 8.26 31.97
CA ILE A 46 -10.17 7.90 33.31
C ILE A 46 -8.69 8.29 33.46
N LEU A 47 -7.85 7.91 32.49
CA LEU A 47 -6.42 8.25 32.52
C LEU A 47 -6.17 9.76 32.48
N GLN A 48 -6.99 10.50 31.76
CA GLN A 48 -6.94 11.97 31.72
C GLN A 48 -7.35 12.58 33.06
N HIS A 49 -8.39 12.06 33.73
CA HIS A 49 -8.78 12.52 35.07
C HIS A 49 -7.69 12.23 36.11
N LEU A 50 -6.94 11.14 35.95
CA LEU A 50 -5.76 10.82 36.76
C LEU A 50 -4.51 11.64 36.37
N GLY A 51 -4.60 12.53 35.38
CA GLY A 51 -3.52 13.40 34.94
C GLY A 51 -2.45 12.70 34.08
N HIS A 52 -2.64 11.44 33.71
CA HIS A 52 -1.62 10.64 33.02
C HIS A 52 -1.61 10.81 31.49
N CYS A 53 -2.69 11.35 30.90
CA CYS A 53 -2.76 11.54 29.46
C CYS A 53 -3.56 12.78 29.04
N GLU A 54 -3.53 13.06 27.74
CA GLU A 54 -4.38 14.08 27.11
C GLU A 54 -5.83 13.64 26.97
N THR A 55 -6.68 14.61 26.64
CA THR A 55 -8.09 14.33 26.34
C THR A 55 -8.24 13.49 25.08
N TYR A 56 -9.31 12.70 25.05
CA TYR A 56 -9.67 11.89 23.89
C TYR A 56 -9.85 12.75 22.63
N ASN A 57 -10.50 13.92 22.76
CA ASN A 57 -10.74 14.82 21.62
C ASN A 57 -9.43 15.40 21.08
N TYR A 58 -8.55 15.88 21.96
CA TYR A 58 -7.23 16.37 21.54
C TYR A 58 -6.43 15.30 20.78
N THR A 59 -6.53 14.04 21.22
CA THR A 59 -5.87 12.92 20.55
C THR A 59 -6.44 12.69 19.15
N LEU A 60 -7.76 12.76 18.98
CA LEU A 60 -8.39 12.68 17.66
C LEU A 60 -7.98 13.84 16.75
N ASP A 61 -7.93 15.05 17.29
CA ASP A 61 -7.51 16.23 16.52
C ASP A 61 -6.07 16.09 16.06
N LEU A 62 -5.17 15.61 16.93
CA LEU A 62 -3.76 15.39 16.60
C LEU A 62 -3.58 14.31 15.53
N GLU A 63 -4.35 13.23 15.59
CA GLU A 63 -4.31 12.19 14.55
C GLU A 63 -4.87 12.66 13.22
N ALA A 64 -5.94 13.46 13.25
CA ALA A 64 -6.47 14.09 12.04
C ALA A 64 -5.45 15.06 11.43
N ALA A 65 -4.74 15.82 12.27
CA ALA A 65 -3.63 16.68 11.84
C ALA A 65 -2.50 15.90 11.18
N LEU A 66 -2.11 14.77 11.80
CA LEU A 66 -1.08 13.90 11.24
C LEU A 66 -1.51 13.34 9.89
N SER A 67 -2.76 12.92 9.75
CA SER A 67 -3.31 12.45 8.48
C SER A 67 -3.30 13.55 7.42
N GLU A 68 -3.73 14.76 7.74
CA GLU A 68 -3.71 15.91 6.82
C GLU A 68 -2.28 16.26 6.40
N ALA A 69 -1.34 16.27 7.34
CA ALA A 69 0.07 16.51 7.06
C ALA A 69 0.70 15.41 6.17
N PHE A 70 0.24 14.16 6.28
CA PHE A 70 0.65 13.09 5.38
C PHE A 70 0.07 13.28 3.98
N ASP A 71 -1.23 13.58 3.86
CA ASP A 71 -1.89 13.87 2.58
C ASP A 71 -1.26 15.08 1.87
N GLU A 72 -0.83 16.11 2.62
CA GLU A 72 -0.13 17.28 2.07
C GLU A 72 1.31 16.99 1.63
N ALA A 73 1.98 16.02 2.27
CA ALA A 73 3.37 15.68 1.97
C ALA A 73 3.53 14.75 0.75
N SER A 74 2.49 14.00 0.40
CA SER A 74 2.39 13.17 -0.81
C SER A 74 0.97 12.66 -0.96
N THR A 75 0.52 12.53 -2.21
CA THR A 75 -0.87 12.17 -2.50
C THR A 75 -1.17 10.74 -2.06
N PHE A 76 -0.26 9.81 -2.34
CA PHE A 76 -0.46 8.39 -2.07
C PHE A 76 0.72 7.67 -1.43
N LEU A 77 1.94 8.18 -1.56
CA LEU A 77 3.13 7.48 -1.09
C LEU A 77 3.39 7.79 0.38
N THR A 78 3.96 6.82 1.08
CA THR A 78 4.45 7.05 2.45
C THR A 78 5.92 7.53 2.45
N PRO A 79 6.43 8.04 3.58
CA PRO A 79 7.85 8.38 3.72
C PRO A 79 8.81 7.18 3.60
N GLN A 80 8.31 5.94 3.58
CA GLN A 80 9.16 4.75 3.41
C GLN A 80 9.58 4.56 1.95
N ILE A 81 8.73 5.02 1.01
CA ILE A 81 8.99 5.00 -0.42
C ILE A 81 9.91 6.16 -0.78
N VAL A 82 10.98 5.83 -1.50
CA VAL A 82 12.00 6.77 -1.94
C VAL A 82 11.59 7.38 -3.29
N CYS A 83 11.78 8.69 -3.46
CA CYS A 83 11.51 9.36 -4.74
C CYS A 83 12.81 9.78 -5.44
N GLY A 84 12.77 9.86 -6.77
CA GLY A 84 13.86 10.36 -7.60
C GLY A 84 14.87 9.29 -8.00
N GLU A 85 16.11 9.68 -8.26
CA GLU A 85 17.16 8.84 -8.88
C GLU A 85 17.54 7.58 -8.09
N ALA A 86 17.18 7.51 -6.80
CA ALA A 86 17.39 6.32 -5.99
C ALA A 86 16.34 5.21 -6.28
N ASN A 87 15.21 5.55 -6.90
CA ASN A 87 14.21 4.57 -7.30
C ASN A 87 14.75 3.74 -8.48
N LYS A 88 14.86 2.42 -8.28
CA LYS A 88 15.27 1.49 -9.35
C LYS A 88 14.04 0.89 -10.04
N LEU A 89 13.10 0.41 -9.23
CA LEU A 89 11.85 -0.17 -9.70
C LEU A 89 10.78 0.01 -8.64
N PHE A 90 9.66 0.61 -9.03
CA PHE A 90 8.45 0.71 -8.24
C PHE A 90 7.36 -0.13 -8.90
N HIS A 91 6.76 -1.00 -8.10
CA HIS A 91 5.76 -1.96 -8.51
C HIS A 91 4.60 -1.93 -7.54
N VAL A 92 3.38 -2.00 -8.07
CA VAL A 92 2.16 -2.00 -7.27
C VAL A 92 1.36 -3.28 -7.50
N GLU A 93 0.84 -3.84 -6.42
CA GLU A 93 -0.10 -4.95 -6.48
C GLU A 93 -1.41 -4.55 -5.85
N TRP A 94 -2.50 -4.67 -6.61
CA TRP A 94 -3.84 -4.41 -6.10
C TRP A 94 -4.61 -5.71 -5.95
N ASP A 95 -5.22 -5.89 -4.78
CA ASP A 95 -6.02 -7.06 -4.47
C ASP A 95 -7.26 -6.71 -3.63
N ASN A 96 -8.16 -7.68 -3.52
CA ASN A 96 -9.36 -7.59 -2.73
C ASN A 96 -9.06 -7.72 -1.24
N LEU A 97 -9.36 -6.67 -0.47
CA LEU A 97 -9.31 -6.66 0.98
C LEU A 97 -10.72 -6.83 1.55
N ASN A 98 -11.18 -8.07 1.63
CA ASN A 98 -12.45 -8.38 2.27
C ASN A 98 -12.31 -8.29 3.80
N LYS A 99 -13.06 -7.39 4.42
CA LYS A 99 -13.16 -7.31 5.88
C LYS A 99 -14.45 -7.96 6.33
N SER A 100 -14.34 -9.13 6.97
CA SER A 100 -15.46 -9.76 7.68
C SER A 100 -15.74 -8.96 8.96
N LEU A 101 -16.83 -8.21 8.96
CA LEU A 101 -17.33 -7.54 10.17
C LEU A 101 -18.32 -8.47 10.85
N THR A 102 -18.02 -8.87 12.08
CA THR A 102 -18.97 -9.52 12.98
C THR A 102 -19.73 -8.45 13.75
N ASN A 103 -20.84 -7.98 13.19
CA ASN A 103 -21.83 -7.23 13.93
C ASN A 103 -22.84 -8.18 14.59
N VAL A 104 -23.51 -7.69 15.64
CA VAL A 104 -24.47 -8.44 16.48
C VAL A 104 -25.64 -9.04 15.66
N HIS A 105 -25.82 -8.62 14.40
CA HIS A 105 -26.92 -9.01 13.51
C HIS A 105 -26.51 -9.96 12.37
N GLY A 106 -25.28 -10.49 12.36
CA GLY A 106 -24.77 -11.41 11.33
C GLY A 106 -23.55 -10.86 10.58
N SER A 107 -22.83 -11.71 9.86
CA SER A 107 -21.57 -11.35 9.18
C SER A 107 -21.81 -10.42 7.97
N HIS A 108 -21.41 -9.16 8.08
CA HIS A 108 -21.33 -8.28 6.91
C HIS A 108 -19.90 -8.31 6.36
N ILE A 109 -19.76 -8.66 5.07
CA ILE A 109 -18.49 -8.56 4.36
C ILE A 109 -18.43 -7.16 3.75
N VAL A 110 -17.44 -6.37 4.16
CA VAL A 110 -17.11 -5.12 3.47
C VAL A 110 -16.06 -5.44 2.42
N ASN A 111 -16.45 -5.30 1.15
CA ASN A 111 -15.54 -5.45 0.02
C ASN A 111 -14.77 -4.13 -0.14
N SER A 112 -13.45 -4.19 -0.03
CA SER A 112 -12.56 -3.05 -0.27
C SER A 112 -11.40 -3.45 -1.16
N ALA A 113 -10.83 -2.51 -1.90
CA ALA A 113 -9.59 -2.73 -2.64
C ALA A 113 -8.40 -2.20 -1.83
N ALA A 114 -7.30 -2.95 -1.80
CA ALA A 114 -6.05 -2.52 -1.15
C ALA A 114 -4.87 -2.71 -2.09
N GLY A 115 -3.90 -1.81 -1.98
CA GLY A 115 -2.70 -1.79 -2.81
C GLY A 115 -1.46 -1.99 -1.97
N ILE A 116 -0.55 -2.83 -2.44
CA ILE A 116 0.79 -3.03 -1.89
C ILE A 116 1.77 -2.33 -2.81
N MET A 117 2.58 -1.44 -2.24
CA MET A 117 3.71 -0.80 -2.90
C MET A 117 4.96 -1.62 -2.64
N MET A 118 5.71 -1.94 -3.68
CA MET A 118 7.00 -2.59 -3.60
C MET A 118 8.03 -1.77 -4.34
N GLN A 119 9.16 -1.50 -3.68
CA GLN A 119 10.20 -0.68 -4.26
C GLN A 119 11.59 -1.32 -4.11
N GLU A 120 12.28 -1.45 -5.24
CA GLU A 120 13.73 -1.65 -5.29
C GLU A 120 14.42 -0.28 -5.34
N VAL A 121 15.47 -0.15 -4.54
CA VAL A 121 16.23 1.11 -4.41
C VAL A 121 17.69 0.83 -4.72
N VAL A 122 18.34 1.74 -5.45
CA VAL A 122 19.78 1.72 -5.66
C VAL A 122 20.48 1.92 -4.30
N PRO A 123 21.26 0.94 -3.80
CA PRO A 123 21.80 0.98 -2.43
C PRO A 123 22.62 2.24 -2.13
N GLU A 124 23.42 2.69 -3.10
CA GLU A 124 24.34 3.82 -2.98
C GLU A 124 23.63 5.17 -2.80
N LEU A 125 22.44 5.31 -3.39
CA LEU A 125 21.65 6.55 -3.37
C LEU A 125 20.55 6.53 -2.30
N ALA A 126 20.28 5.36 -1.71
CA ALA A 126 19.18 5.15 -0.76
C ALA A 126 19.30 5.99 0.52
N ASP A 127 20.53 6.23 1.00
CA ASP A 127 20.80 6.99 2.23
C ASP A 127 20.76 8.51 2.00
N HIS A 128 20.91 8.94 0.74
CA HIS A 128 20.84 10.34 0.30
C HIS A 128 19.45 10.74 -0.22
N ALA A 129 18.50 9.79 -0.24
CA ALA A 129 17.13 10.03 -0.63
C ALA A 129 16.54 11.24 0.12
N LYS A 130 15.91 12.16 -0.63
CA LYS A 130 15.22 13.32 -0.06
C LYS A 130 14.19 12.84 0.96
N LYS A 131 14.47 13.07 2.25
CA LYS A 131 13.46 12.87 3.30
C LYS A 131 12.35 13.88 3.08
N ARG A 132 11.10 13.39 2.94
CA ARG A 132 9.94 14.28 2.86
C ARG A 132 9.86 15.09 4.14
N LYS A 133 9.76 16.40 4.00
CA LYS A 133 9.47 17.29 5.12
C LYS A 133 7.96 17.32 5.29
N LEU A 134 7.49 16.96 6.48
CA LEU A 134 6.09 17.18 6.83
C LEU A 134 5.86 18.70 6.93
N PRO A 135 4.68 19.18 6.50
CA PRO A 135 4.31 20.58 6.64
C PRO A 135 4.25 21.01 8.12
N ASP A 136 4.49 22.29 8.37
CA ASP A 136 4.41 22.85 9.72
C ASP A 136 2.93 22.92 10.16
N PHE A 137 2.63 22.32 11.31
CA PHE A 137 1.27 22.28 11.85
C PHE A 137 0.89 23.60 12.54
N ASP A 138 -0.13 24.30 12.02
CA ASP A 138 -0.73 25.44 12.70
C ASP A 138 -1.70 24.99 13.81
N LYS A 139 -1.30 25.23 15.06
CA LYS A 139 -2.07 24.94 16.28
C LYS A 139 -3.44 25.62 16.35
N LYS A 140 -3.70 26.65 15.52
CA LYS A 140 -4.97 27.40 15.52
C LYS A 140 -5.99 26.87 14.52
N LYS A 141 -5.59 25.99 13.60
CA LYS A 141 -6.50 25.43 12.59
C LYS A 141 -7.43 24.43 13.27
N LYS A 142 -8.74 24.70 13.22
CA LYS A 142 -9.76 23.76 13.68
C LYS A 142 -9.90 22.70 12.60
N ILE A 143 -9.52 21.46 12.92
CA ILE A 143 -9.51 20.38 11.94
C ILE A 143 -10.95 19.90 11.78
N GLU A 144 -11.53 20.18 10.61
CA GLU A 144 -12.81 19.61 10.24
C GLU A 144 -12.61 18.13 9.94
N LYS A 145 -13.48 17.27 10.50
CA LYS A 145 -13.50 15.86 10.13
C LYS A 145 -13.87 15.77 8.65
N ARG A 146 -12.89 15.50 7.78
CA ARG A 146 -13.16 15.16 6.38
C ARG A 146 -14.15 14.00 6.35
N SER A 147 -15.24 14.19 5.61
CA SER A 147 -16.20 13.12 5.32
C SER A 147 -15.46 12.01 4.56
N THR A 148 -15.44 10.80 5.12
CA THR A 148 -14.71 9.65 4.57
C THR A 148 -15.41 8.99 3.38
N GLN A 149 -16.57 9.48 2.96
CA GLN A 149 -17.32 8.90 1.84
C GLN A 149 -17.16 9.75 0.59
N VAL A 150 -16.05 9.56 -0.10
CA VAL A 150 -15.94 9.94 -1.52
C VAL A 150 -16.56 8.79 -2.30
N THR A 151 -17.81 8.97 -2.74
CA THR A 151 -18.38 8.10 -3.75
C THR A 151 -17.63 8.38 -5.06
N LEU A 152 -16.91 7.37 -5.55
CA LEU A 152 -16.23 7.47 -6.84
C LEU A 152 -17.24 7.82 -7.95
N PRO A 153 -16.86 8.65 -8.94
CA PRO A 153 -17.72 8.97 -10.07
C PRO A 153 -18.00 7.70 -10.89
N GLU A 154 -19.23 7.56 -11.38
CA GLU A 154 -19.62 6.40 -12.20
C GLU A 154 -18.82 6.36 -13.51
N LEU A 155 -18.35 5.17 -13.90
CA LEU A 155 -17.54 4.97 -15.10
C LEU A 155 -18.17 3.95 -16.04
N HIS A 156 -18.74 4.47 -17.12
CA HIS A 156 -19.41 3.66 -18.12
C HIS A 156 -18.49 3.37 -19.33
N ILE A 157 -18.19 2.09 -19.53
CA ILE A 157 -17.53 1.56 -20.74
C ILE A 157 -18.48 0.59 -21.42
N HIS A 158 -19.05 1.02 -22.56
CA HIS A 158 -20.01 0.24 -23.36
C HIS A 158 -19.35 -0.60 -24.44
N THR A 159 -18.21 -0.16 -24.99
CA THR A 159 -17.48 -0.85 -26.07
C THR A 159 -16.09 -1.23 -25.61
N ARG A 160 -15.71 -2.50 -25.78
CA ARG A 160 -14.34 -2.96 -25.50
C ARG A 160 -13.47 -2.69 -26.72
N VAL A 161 -12.46 -1.85 -26.56
CA VAL A 161 -11.36 -1.69 -27.52
C VAL A 161 -10.26 -2.68 -27.10
N GLY A 162 -9.60 -3.35 -28.03
CA GLY A 162 -8.44 -4.21 -27.76
C GLY A 162 -7.14 -3.55 -28.23
N PRO A 163 -5.97 -4.03 -27.79
CA PRO A 163 -4.71 -3.51 -28.25
C PRO A 163 -4.50 -3.97 -29.69
N SER A 164 -4.07 -3.06 -30.56
CA SER A 164 -3.43 -3.46 -31.81
C SER A 164 -1.97 -3.77 -31.52
N PHE A 165 -1.56 -5.04 -31.63
CA PHE A 165 -0.15 -5.37 -31.62
C PHE A 165 0.56 -4.59 -32.75
N PRO A 166 1.67 -3.89 -32.46
CA PRO A 166 2.49 -3.29 -33.50
C PRO A 166 2.89 -4.39 -34.49
N LYS A 167 2.67 -4.16 -35.79
CA LYS A 167 3.08 -5.12 -36.81
C LYS A 167 4.59 -5.37 -36.69
N GLY A 168 4.99 -6.61 -36.43
CA GLY A 168 6.39 -7.01 -36.30
C GLY A 168 6.92 -7.13 -34.87
N SER A 169 6.09 -6.99 -33.83
CA SER A 169 6.51 -7.25 -32.45
C SER A 169 6.88 -8.73 -32.27
N SER A 170 8.16 -9.03 -32.00
CA SER A 170 8.65 -10.35 -31.61
C SER A 170 9.15 -10.34 -30.17
N PHE A 171 8.78 -11.35 -29.39
CA PHE A 171 9.42 -11.58 -28.09
C PHE A 171 10.77 -12.23 -28.32
N THR A 172 11.83 -11.55 -27.88
CA THR A 172 13.17 -12.12 -27.78
C THR A 172 13.43 -12.45 -26.31
N HIS A 173 14.06 -13.60 -26.06
CA HIS A 173 14.44 -13.97 -24.71
C HIS A 173 15.54 -13.03 -24.21
N PRO A 174 15.67 -12.83 -22.89
CA PRO A 174 16.77 -12.04 -22.33
C PRO A 174 18.11 -12.62 -22.79
N ILE A 175 18.95 -11.79 -23.41
CA ILE A 175 20.31 -12.20 -23.81
C ILE A 175 21.16 -12.43 -22.55
N ASP A 176 20.92 -11.64 -21.51
CA ASP A 176 21.55 -11.79 -20.21
C ASP A 176 20.98 -13.03 -19.48
N HIS A 177 21.85 -13.86 -18.91
CA HIS A 177 21.50 -15.10 -18.18
C HIS A 177 20.95 -16.26 -19.03
N THR A 178 21.38 -16.39 -20.29
CA THR A 178 20.97 -17.48 -21.20
C THR A 178 21.13 -18.87 -20.58
N ALA A 179 22.21 -19.12 -19.83
CA ALA A 179 22.46 -20.40 -19.18
C ALA A 179 21.38 -20.77 -18.13
N LEU A 180 20.95 -19.79 -17.31
CA LEU A 180 19.87 -20.01 -16.33
C LEU A 180 18.51 -20.17 -17.02
N TYR A 181 18.31 -19.44 -18.11
CA TYR A 181 17.12 -19.57 -18.94
C TYR A 181 17.03 -20.97 -19.56
N ASP A 182 18.12 -21.48 -20.13
CA ASP A 182 18.17 -22.81 -20.75
C ASP A 182 17.95 -23.94 -19.73
N GLU A 183 18.51 -23.79 -18.52
CA GLU A 183 18.27 -24.71 -17.41
C GLU A 183 16.78 -24.71 -17.00
N ALA A 184 16.20 -23.53 -16.77
CA ALA A 184 14.79 -23.39 -16.44
C ALA A 184 13.86 -23.90 -17.55
N MET A 185 14.23 -23.69 -18.82
CA MET A 185 13.51 -24.22 -19.97
C MET A 185 13.61 -25.74 -20.06
N THR A 186 14.75 -26.33 -19.69
CA THR A 186 14.91 -27.78 -19.64
C THR A 186 14.00 -28.39 -18.57
N GLU A 187 13.96 -27.80 -17.37
CA GLU A 187 13.02 -28.21 -16.32
C GLU A 187 11.56 -28.04 -16.75
N TYR A 188 11.24 -26.92 -17.41
CA TYR A 188 9.92 -26.66 -17.95
C TYR A 188 9.51 -27.70 -19.00
N HIS A 189 10.39 -28.03 -19.96
CA HIS A 189 10.14 -29.07 -20.96
C HIS A 189 9.95 -30.44 -20.30
N ALA A 190 10.77 -30.79 -19.31
CA ALA A 190 10.63 -32.04 -18.56
C ALA A 190 9.27 -32.09 -17.83
N TRP A 191 8.84 -30.99 -17.22
CA TRP A 191 7.54 -30.86 -16.58
C TRP A 191 6.37 -30.99 -17.58
N VAL A 192 6.46 -30.35 -18.76
CA VAL A 192 5.45 -30.46 -19.83
C VAL A 192 5.35 -31.91 -20.29
N LEU A 193 6.49 -32.56 -20.58
CA LEU A 193 6.54 -33.96 -21.00
C LEU A 193 5.94 -34.89 -19.94
N ALA A 194 6.28 -34.69 -18.67
CA ALA A 194 5.72 -35.47 -17.56
C ALA A 194 4.20 -35.31 -17.47
N ARG A 195 3.66 -34.11 -17.68
CA ARG A 195 2.22 -33.84 -17.72
C ARG A 195 1.52 -34.46 -18.92
N MET A 196 2.16 -34.46 -20.08
CA MET A 196 1.61 -35.11 -21.28
C MET A 196 1.52 -36.62 -21.08
N LEU A 197 2.59 -37.24 -20.60
CA LEU A 197 2.65 -38.69 -20.34
C LEU A 197 1.64 -39.13 -19.25
N SER A 198 1.50 -38.36 -18.18
CA SER A 198 0.54 -38.67 -17.11
C SER A 198 -0.92 -38.47 -17.54
N SER A 199 -1.18 -37.63 -18.53
CA SER A 199 -2.55 -37.34 -19.01
C SER A 199 -3.16 -38.47 -19.84
N TRP A 200 -2.34 -39.40 -20.36
CA TRP A 200 -2.78 -40.47 -21.26
C TRP A 200 -3.85 -41.37 -20.63
N HIS A 201 -3.80 -41.59 -19.31
CA HIS A 201 -4.77 -42.44 -18.60
C HIS A 201 -5.92 -41.65 -17.96
N GLY A 202 -6.18 -40.41 -18.40
CA GLY A 202 -7.33 -39.60 -17.99
C GLY A 202 -7.25 -39.03 -16.56
N LYS A 203 -6.17 -39.29 -15.82
CA LYS A 203 -5.91 -38.74 -14.48
C LYS A 203 -4.53 -38.09 -14.44
N GLN A 204 -4.53 -36.77 -14.39
CA GLN A 204 -3.30 -35.97 -14.27
C GLN A 204 -2.68 -36.17 -12.89
N LYS A 205 -1.53 -36.85 -12.83
CA LYS A 205 -0.78 -37.12 -11.58
C LYS A 205 0.27 -36.06 -11.25
N VAL A 206 0.64 -35.24 -12.22
CA VAL A 206 1.66 -34.19 -12.07
C VAL A 206 0.96 -32.89 -11.67
N SER A 207 1.57 -32.17 -10.73
CA SER A 207 1.09 -30.87 -10.26
C SER A 207 0.89 -29.88 -11.40
N GLY A 208 -0.17 -29.07 -11.32
CA GLY A 208 -0.44 -27.96 -12.23
C GLY A 208 0.47 -26.74 -11.99
N GLN A 209 1.30 -26.77 -10.95
CA GLN A 209 2.25 -25.72 -10.67
C GLN A 209 3.41 -25.81 -11.68
N GLY A 210 3.43 -24.87 -12.61
CA GLY A 210 4.62 -24.50 -13.40
C GLY A 210 5.12 -23.14 -12.94
N GLY A 211 6.31 -22.71 -13.42
CA GLY A 211 6.87 -21.41 -13.03
C GLY A 211 8.39 -21.34 -12.91
N PHE A 212 9.13 -22.33 -13.41
CA PHE A 212 10.60 -22.41 -13.34
C PHE A 212 11.34 -21.18 -13.91
N ILE A 213 10.68 -20.38 -14.76
CA ILE A 213 11.24 -19.17 -15.36
C ILE A 213 11.45 -18.04 -14.32
N SER A 214 10.75 -18.08 -13.18
CA SER A 214 10.91 -17.09 -12.09
C SER A 214 12.30 -17.11 -11.42
N ALA A 215 13.09 -18.18 -11.62
CA ALA A 215 14.44 -18.33 -11.08
C ALA A 215 15.55 -17.70 -11.96
N THR A 216 15.19 -17.11 -13.10
CA THR A 216 16.16 -16.52 -14.04
C THR A 216 16.56 -15.08 -13.70
N GLY A 217 15.87 -14.45 -12.76
CA GLY A 217 16.13 -13.08 -12.34
C GLY A 217 17.38 -12.94 -11.46
N VAL A 218 18.08 -11.82 -11.58
CA VAL A 218 19.17 -11.45 -10.67
C VAL A 218 18.61 -11.33 -9.25
N ARG A 219 19.15 -12.12 -8.31
CA ARG A 219 18.75 -12.03 -6.91
C ARG A 219 19.14 -10.65 -6.37
N PRO A 220 18.19 -9.86 -5.84
CA PRO A 220 18.51 -8.53 -5.34
C PRO A 220 19.37 -8.63 -4.07
N GLU A 221 20.36 -7.74 -3.97
CA GLU A 221 21.27 -7.66 -2.82
C GLU A 221 20.55 -7.24 -1.52
N ARG A 222 19.47 -6.48 -1.67
CA ARG A 222 18.64 -5.97 -0.56
C ARG A 222 17.19 -6.33 -0.79
N LYS A 223 16.47 -6.58 0.32
CA LYS A 223 15.01 -6.75 0.28
C LYS A 223 14.33 -5.46 -0.19
N SER A 224 13.30 -5.60 -1.02
CA SER A 224 12.45 -4.50 -1.45
C SER A 224 11.81 -3.82 -0.25
N ARG A 225 11.61 -2.50 -0.36
CA ARG A 225 10.78 -1.75 0.58
C ARG A 225 9.33 -2.03 0.27
N ILE A 226 8.52 -2.23 1.31
CA ILE A 226 7.11 -2.54 1.18
C ILE A 226 6.31 -1.49 1.94
N ASP A 227 5.29 -0.95 1.30
CA ASP A 227 4.27 -0.15 1.97
C ASP A 227 2.89 -0.38 1.35
N TYR A 228 1.87 0.37 1.79
CA TYR A 228 0.48 0.13 1.42
C TYR A 228 -0.23 1.42 1.03
N PHE A 229 -1.06 1.34 0.00
CA PHE A 229 -2.02 2.38 -0.32
C PHE A 229 -3.15 2.42 0.70
N THR A 230 -3.72 3.60 0.91
CA THR A 230 -4.98 3.73 1.65
C THR A 230 -6.09 2.93 0.94
N PRO A 231 -6.74 1.97 1.63
CA PRO A 231 -7.75 1.13 1.00
C PRO A 231 -8.94 1.93 0.47
N ILE A 232 -9.48 1.50 -0.67
CA ILE A 232 -10.71 2.06 -1.24
C ILE A 232 -11.88 1.25 -0.71
N GLY A 233 -12.84 1.93 -0.07
CA GLY A 233 -14.06 1.34 0.50
C GLY A 233 -15.10 0.92 -0.55
N GLN A 234 -14.67 0.43 -1.71
CA GLN A 234 -15.52 -0.07 -2.78
C GLN A 234 -14.98 -1.40 -3.32
N PRO A 235 -15.84 -2.26 -3.91
CA PRO A 235 -15.40 -3.53 -4.46
C PRO A 235 -14.41 -3.34 -5.61
N ILE A 236 -13.28 -4.06 -5.58
CA ILE A 236 -12.28 -4.03 -6.68
C ILE A 236 -12.87 -4.47 -8.03
N THR A 237 -14.03 -5.11 -8.01
CA THR A 237 -14.76 -5.52 -9.21
C THR A 237 -15.55 -4.37 -9.87
N ALA A 238 -15.71 -3.21 -9.24
CA ALA A 238 -16.36 -2.06 -9.87
C ALA A 238 -15.42 -1.34 -10.85
N LYS A 239 -15.92 -0.86 -12.00
CA LYS A 239 -15.06 -0.22 -13.02
C LYS A 239 -14.49 1.11 -12.52
N GLU A 240 -15.29 1.82 -11.72
CA GLU A 240 -14.96 3.05 -11.02
C GLU A 240 -13.77 2.83 -10.09
N THR A 241 -13.82 1.74 -9.32
CA THR A 241 -12.72 1.35 -8.44
C THR A 241 -11.48 1.05 -9.27
N VAL A 242 -11.56 0.24 -10.32
CA VAL A 242 -10.40 -0.07 -11.17
C VAL A 242 -9.78 1.18 -11.81
N ALA A 243 -10.60 2.14 -12.25
CA ALA A 243 -10.08 3.40 -12.81
C ALA A 243 -9.35 4.23 -11.75
N GLU A 244 -9.91 4.35 -10.55
CA GLU A 244 -9.24 4.99 -9.42
C GLU A 244 -7.93 4.26 -9.06
N LEU A 245 -7.90 2.92 -9.12
CA LEU A 245 -6.66 2.16 -8.87
C LEU A 245 -5.58 2.52 -9.89
N LEU A 246 -5.93 2.62 -11.17
CA LEU A 246 -5.00 3.00 -12.23
C LEU A 246 -4.48 4.42 -12.02
N ASP A 247 -5.38 5.38 -11.77
CA ASP A 247 -5.02 6.78 -11.52
C ASP A 247 -4.07 6.93 -10.31
N ARG A 248 -4.38 6.28 -9.19
CA ARG A 248 -3.48 6.25 -8.02
C ARG A 248 -2.12 5.67 -8.31
N THR A 249 -2.08 4.65 -9.15
CA THR A 249 -0.83 3.99 -9.52
C THR A 249 0.00 4.88 -10.43
N GLU A 250 -0.62 5.56 -11.37
CA GLU A 250 0.00 6.54 -12.28
C GLU A 250 0.62 7.69 -11.48
N VAL A 251 -0.18 8.36 -10.64
CA VAL A 251 0.31 9.45 -9.76
C VAL A 251 1.45 8.97 -8.86
N ALA A 252 1.34 7.78 -8.26
CA ALA A 252 2.40 7.24 -7.42
C ALA A 252 3.68 6.94 -8.20
N THR A 253 3.56 6.48 -9.45
CA THR A 253 4.69 6.18 -10.35
C THR A 253 5.41 7.47 -10.77
N ASP A 254 4.65 8.51 -11.09
CA ASP A 254 5.18 9.84 -11.38
C ASP A 254 5.90 10.43 -10.15
N GLU A 255 5.31 10.30 -8.96
CA GLU A 255 5.91 10.80 -7.72
C GLU A 255 7.24 10.11 -7.37
N VAL A 256 7.43 8.84 -7.74
CA VAL A 256 8.73 8.15 -7.57
C VAL A 256 9.72 8.48 -8.69
N GLY A 257 9.29 9.12 -9.77
CA GLY A 257 10.11 9.49 -10.93
C GLY A 257 10.38 8.33 -11.89
N GLN A 258 9.42 7.42 -12.04
CA GLN A 258 9.50 6.28 -12.95
C GLN A 258 8.67 6.55 -14.21
N GLU A 259 9.20 6.21 -15.38
CA GLU A 259 8.52 6.48 -16.67
C GLU A 259 7.35 5.53 -16.95
N HIS A 260 7.43 4.29 -16.47
CA HIS A 260 6.44 3.26 -16.78
C HIS A 260 5.76 2.75 -15.51
N VAL A 261 4.43 2.69 -15.55
CA VAL A 261 3.63 2.10 -14.49
C VAL A 261 3.74 0.58 -14.55
N VAL A 262 4.23 -0.04 -13.47
CA VAL A 262 4.20 -1.50 -13.31
C VAL A 262 3.17 -1.83 -12.25
N SER A 263 2.07 -2.47 -12.67
CA SER A 263 0.98 -2.89 -11.78
C SER A 263 0.56 -4.32 -12.04
N THR A 264 0.36 -5.09 -10.98
CA THR A 264 -0.22 -6.45 -11.05
C THR A 264 -1.64 -6.42 -10.49
N PHE A 265 -2.51 -7.13 -11.19
CA PHE A 265 -3.89 -7.38 -10.79
C PHE A 265 -4.21 -8.86 -10.97
N ASP A 266 -5.23 -9.36 -10.25
CA ASP A 266 -5.82 -10.64 -10.58
C ASP A 266 -6.44 -10.62 -12.00
N LEU A 267 -6.66 -11.79 -12.59
CA LEU A 267 -7.19 -11.88 -13.95
C LEU A 267 -8.55 -11.16 -14.11
N GLY A 268 -9.41 -11.23 -13.09
CA GLY A 268 -10.74 -10.62 -13.14
C GLY A 268 -10.69 -9.09 -13.24
N VAL A 269 -9.73 -8.48 -12.55
CA VAL A 269 -9.48 -7.04 -12.55
C VAL A 269 -8.70 -6.62 -13.79
N VAL A 270 -7.72 -7.40 -14.27
CA VAL A 270 -7.03 -7.15 -15.57
C VAL A 270 -8.04 -7.01 -16.71
N MET A 271 -9.04 -7.89 -16.75
CA MET A 271 -10.10 -7.86 -17.78
C MET A 271 -10.95 -6.57 -17.76
N LYS A 272 -10.87 -5.77 -16.70
CA LYS A 272 -11.53 -4.45 -16.56
C LYS A 272 -10.53 -3.31 -16.74
N ALA A 273 -9.31 -3.46 -16.24
CA ALA A 273 -8.24 -2.48 -16.35
C ALA A 273 -7.84 -2.25 -17.81
N CYS A 274 -7.60 -3.31 -18.59
CA CYS A 274 -7.14 -3.15 -19.97
C CYS A 274 -8.11 -2.35 -20.85
N PRO A 275 -9.44 -2.60 -20.85
CA PRO A 275 -10.39 -1.74 -21.56
C PRO A 275 -10.38 -0.27 -21.14
N ILE A 276 -10.09 0.03 -19.87
CA ILE A 276 -9.96 1.41 -19.37
C ILE A 276 -8.71 2.04 -20.01
N ILE A 277 -7.56 1.38 -19.87
CA ILE A 277 -6.27 1.83 -20.42
C ILE A 277 -6.39 2.08 -21.93
N TRP A 278 -6.94 1.11 -22.67
CA TRP A 278 -7.04 1.21 -24.13
C TRP A 278 -8.02 2.28 -24.61
N LYS A 279 -9.02 2.63 -23.79
CA LYS A 279 -9.97 3.69 -24.12
C LYS A 279 -9.42 5.09 -23.84
N PHE A 280 -8.52 5.21 -22.87
CA PHE A 280 -7.95 6.49 -22.43
C PHE A 280 -6.46 6.63 -22.77
N MET A 281 -5.95 5.90 -23.78
CA MET A 281 -4.53 5.96 -24.18
C MET A 281 -4.00 7.37 -24.46
N GLU A 282 -4.86 8.35 -24.81
CA GLU A 282 -4.45 9.74 -25.05
C GLU A 282 -4.14 10.53 -23.76
N LYS A 283 -4.44 9.96 -22.58
CA LYS A 283 -4.12 10.55 -21.27
C LYS A 283 -2.91 9.90 -20.58
N CYS A 284 -2.45 8.74 -21.06
CA CYS A 284 -1.33 7.98 -20.50
C CYS A 284 -0.03 8.27 -21.25
#